data_AF-A0A4Q6BXG5-F1
#
_entry.id   AF-A0A4Q6BXG5-F1
#
_cell.length_a   1.000
_cell.length_b   1.000
_cell.length_c   1.000
_cell.angle_alpha   90.00
_cell.angle_beta   90.00
_cell.angle_gamma   90.00
#
_symmetry.space_group_name_H-M   'P 1'
#
loop_
_entity.id
_entity.type
_entity.pdbx_description
1 polymer ?
#
loop_
_entity_poly.entity_id
_entity_poly.type
_entity_poly.pdbx_seq_one_letter_code
_entity_poly.pdbx_strand_id
1 'polypeptide(L)'
;MRLNPMPNGVYKKKDAEQEAFFCAVDLNSSTTALCPKTWSTSAGTLIYSTEGTGLSPAAYEVARCNAKNGHTKVAKFKNTMNTPTTSATFAQSSMLYYHFSRFFDAATDVPVAVYRTIDKDAHRARVSVKAKGIGAMNIAAWNMMRSAEKTPSVYAPQDDLFTSDRKQIYGVMLRDRGERYGSEFNGTRASGWGKGQNNDFQKTPGFMALRSELPLSEAVVEGVKLAIQDSAMKKAMGGGVSTAQVVYWMKELTEITVLDYIFSQQDRIGNIDFQWNWVYVKDGVVESERVKDDRYQSLGRLSMAKIPVPPELKAYNPILLQRTSMGDNDAGGKVQYANFTKSTQMLEKIRHYNADMYRKLIQLKNDFASQGPIYQHVKTTFGLGSKDFQMVVGNTALAANIIQSTCRAGKLRFDLDPKAVILGTNSEQR
;
A
#
# COMPACT_ATOMS: atom_id res chain seq x y z
N MET A 1 11.43 -1.43 -16.82
CA MET A 1 10.91 -2.69 -17.36
C MET A 1 9.56 -2.96 -16.74
N ARG A 2 8.59 -3.32 -17.60
CA ARG A 2 7.29 -3.85 -17.20
C ARG A 2 7.44 -5.34 -16.91
N LEU A 3 6.88 -5.82 -15.80
CA LEU A 3 6.81 -7.26 -15.54
C LEU A 3 5.60 -7.85 -16.26
N ASN A 4 5.68 -9.12 -16.64
CA ASN A 4 4.52 -9.81 -17.18
C ASN A 4 3.39 -9.81 -16.16
N PRO A 5 2.11 -9.66 -16.58
CA PRO A 5 0.99 -9.80 -15.69
C PRO A 5 1.02 -11.14 -14.95
N MET A 6 0.75 -11.09 -13.64
CA MET A 6 0.56 -12.29 -12.83
C MET A 6 -0.62 -13.11 -13.39
N PRO A 7 -0.49 -14.44 -13.55
CA PRO A 7 -1.57 -15.27 -14.07
C PRO A 7 -2.87 -15.06 -13.26
N ASN A 8 -4.00 -14.97 -13.97
CA ASN A 8 -5.34 -14.69 -13.42
C ASN A 8 -5.50 -13.33 -12.72
N GLY A 9 -4.53 -12.42 -12.82
CA GLY A 9 -4.67 -11.06 -12.32
C GLY A 9 -5.55 -10.17 -13.20
N VAL A 10 -6.32 -9.31 -12.57
CA VAL A 10 -7.20 -8.33 -13.22
C VAL A 10 -6.49 -6.98 -13.30
N TYR A 11 -5.94 -6.65 -14.46
CA TYR A 11 -5.25 -5.39 -14.72
C TYR A 11 -6.15 -4.46 -15.52
N LYS A 12 -6.31 -3.21 -15.06
CA LYS A 12 -7.12 -2.21 -15.74
C LYS A 12 -6.33 -1.60 -16.89
N LYS A 13 -7.00 -1.04 -17.91
CA LYS A 13 -6.34 -0.31 -19.00
C LYS A 13 -5.37 0.78 -18.49
N LYS A 14 -5.80 1.53 -17.48
CA LYS A 14 -4.99 2.55 -16.80
C LYS A 14 -3.71 1.99 -16.16
N ASP A 15 -3.70 0.70 -15.77
CA ASP A 15 -2.50 0.08 -15.21
C ASP A 15 -1.43 -0.03 -16.30
N ALA A 16 -1.79 -0.55 -17.48
CA ALA A 16 -0.86 -0.66 -18.62
C ALA A 16 -0.36 0.71 -19.12
N GLU A 17 -1.24 1.72 -19.17
CA GLU A 17 -0.88 3.09 -19.53
C GLU A 17 0.14 3.67 -18.54
N GLN A 18 -0.07 3.46 -17.24
CA GLN A 18 0.82 3.95 -16.20
C GLN A 18 2.16 3.19 -16.16
N GLU A 19 2.14 1.88 -16.42
CA GLU A 19 3.35 1.05 -16.58
C GLU A 19 4.19 1.55 -17.76
N ALA A 20 3.56 1.80 -18.91
CA ALA A 20 4.22 2.34 -20.10
C ALA A 20 4.79 3.72 -19.84
N PHE A 21 4.01 4.61 -19.21
CA PHE A 21 4.47 5.94 -18.81
C PHE A 21 5.72 5.86 -17.93
N PHE A 22 5.70 5.06 -16.85
CA PHE A 22 6.86 4.93 -15.97
C PHE A 22 8.05 4.25 -16.65
N CYS A 23 7.84 3.35 -17.61
CA CYS A 23 8.94 2.75 -18.36
C CYS A 23 9.57 3.73 -19.36
N ALA A 24 8.78 4.64 -19.92
CA ALA A 24 9.22 5.64 -20.90
C ALA A 24 9.98 6.82 -20.29
N VAL A 25 9.87 7.07 -18.97
CA VAL A 25 10.63 8.14 -18.31
C VAL A 25 12.13 7.92 -18.49
N ASP A 26 12.80 8.80 -19.24
CA ASP A 26 14.26 8.83 -19.30
C ASP A 26 14.81 9.63 -18.12
N LEU A 27 15.57 8.94 -17.27
CA LEU A 27 16.18 9.51 -16.06
C LEU A 27 17.41 10.36 -16.37
N ASN A 28 17.98 10.23 -17.57
CA ASN A 28 19.13 10.98 -18.07
C ASN A 28 18.72 12.14 -19.01
N SER A 29 17.42 12.29 -19.29
CA SER A 29 16.91 13.36 -20.15
C SER A 29 17.28 14.74 -19.63
N SER A 30 17.47 15.69 -20.56
CA SER A 30 17.62 17.12 -20.29
C SER A 30 16.37 17.77 -19.69
N THR A 31 15.26 17.03 -19.52
CA THR A 31 14.02 17.49 -18.89
C THR A 31 13.66 16.76 -17.58
N THR A 32 14.54 15.87 -17.08
CA THR A 32 14.25 15.07 -15.88
C THR A 32 15.19 15.44 -14.74
N ALA A 33 14.67 15.98 -13.64
CA ALA A 33 15.42 16.27 -12.42
C ALA A 33 15.26 15.16 -11.37
N LEU A 34 16.35 14.85 -10.65
CA LEU A 34 16.39 13.82 -9.61
C LEU A 34 16.72 14.45 -8.25
N CYS A 35 15.79 14.35 -7.30
CA CYS A 35 15.94 14.92 -5.97
C CYS A 35 15.98 13.85 -4.88
N PRO A 36 16.86 13.95 -3.87
CA PRO A 36 16.76 13.09 -2.71
C PRO A 36 15.49 13.38 -1.92
N LYS A 37 14.80 12.34 -1.48
CA LYS A 37 13.68 12.45 -0.53
C LYS A 37 14.24 12.67 0.87
N THR A 38 13.98 13.84 1.45
CA THR A 38 14.59 14.31 2.72
C THR A 38 13.57 14.55 3.84
N TRP A 39 12.37 13.99 3.72
CA TRP A 39 11.27 14.13 4.70
C TRP A 39 10.61 12.79 5.05
N SER A 40 11.37 11.70 4.92
CA SER A 40 10.93 10.34 5.16
C SER A 40 12.10 9.53 5.70
N THR A 41 11.81 8.40 6.34
CA THR A 41 12.82 7.50 6.91
C THR A 41 13.61 6.76 5.83
N SER A 42 13.01 6.48 4.67
CA SER A 42 13.67 5.79 3.55
C SER A 42 14.47 6.73 2.64
N ALA A 43 15.64 6.26 2.19
CA ALA A 43 16.42 6.94 1.15
C ALA A 43 15.79 6.61 -0.21
N GLY A 44 14.97 7.53 -0.71
CA GLY A 44 14.34 7.40 -2.03
C GLY A 44 14.62 8.62 -2.90
N THR A 45 14.38 8.47 -4.19
CA THR A 45 14.61 9.50 -5.19
C THR A 45 13.30 9.99 -5.77
N LEU A 46 13.11 11.30 -5.80
CA LEU A 46 11.95 11.95 -6.39
C LEU A 46 12.30 12.39 -7.80
N ILE A 47 11.38 12.14 -8.72
CA ILE A 47 11.56 12.43 -10.14
C ILE A 47 10.60 13.55 -10.50
N TYR A 48 11.15 14.63 -11.04
CA TYR A 48 10.40 15.81 -11.47
C TYR A 48 10.66 16.08 -12.95
N SER A 49 9.65 16.62 -13.64
CA SER A 49 9.85 17.22 -14.96
C SER A 49 10.31 18.66 -14.78
N THR A 50 11.29 19.09 -15.58
CA THR A 50 11.71 20.49 -15.69
C THR A 50 11.08 21.21 -16.88
N GLU A 51 10.23 20.54 -17.65
CA GLU A 51 9.48 21.15 -18.75
C GLU A 51 8.65 22.34 -18.26
N GLY A 52 8.72 23.44 -19.00
CA GLY A 52 8.01 24.68 -18.65
C GLY A 52 8.58 25.43 -17.44
N THR A 53 9.63 24.93 -16.77
CA THR A 53 10.22 25.61 -15.60
C THR A 53 11.31 26.63 -15.96
N GLY A 54 11.84 26.57 -17.19
CA GLY A 54 12.99 27.37 -17.63
C GLY A 54 14.34 26.95 -17.02
N LEU A 55 14.36 25.88 -16.21
CA LEU A 55 15.57 25.38 -15.55
C LEU A 55 16.07 24.10 -16.24
N SER A 56 17.40 23.97 -16.35
CA SER A 56 18.02 22.67 -16.62
C SER A 56 17.83 21.74 -15.41
N PRO A 57 17.93 20.40 -15.58
CA PRO A 57 17.86 19.45 -14.48
C PRO A 57 18.83 19.78 -13.34
N ALA A 58 20.09 20.11 -13.65
CA ALA A 58 21.07 20.46 -12.63
C ALA A 58 20.69 21.74 -11.87
N ALA A 59 20.23 22.78 -12.58
CA ALA A 59 19.78 24.03 -11.95
C ALA A 59 18.53 23.81 -11.10
N TYR A 60 17.59 23.01 -11.60
CA TYR A 60 16.39 22.61 -10.86
C TYR A 60 16.76 21.86 -9.58
N GLU A 61 17.68 20.89 -9.67
CA GLU A 61 18.09 20.08 -8.52
C GLU A 61 18.70 20.94 -7.41
N VAL A 62 19.53 21.92 -7.76
CA VAL A 62 20.12 22.85 -6.78
C VAL A 62 19.06 23.77 -6.17
N ALA A 63 18.18 24.34 -7.02
CA ALA A 63 17.24 25.36 -6.58
C ALA A 63 16.03 24.77 -5.83
N ARG A 64 15.59 23.56 -6.18
CA ARG A 64 14.26 23.04 -5.80
C ARG A 64 14.27 21.76 -4.98
N CYS A 65 15.33 20.95 -4.94
CA CYS A 65 15.28 19.67 -4.23
C CYS A 65 15.06 19.77 -2.70
N ASN A 66 15.27 20.94 -2.10
CA ASN A 66 15.00 21.16 -0.68
C ASN A 66 13.52 21.43 -0.37
N ALA A 67 12.68 21.66 -1.39
CA ALA A 67 11.26 21.92 -1.23
C ALA A 67 10.45 20.62 -1.39
N LYS A 68 9.56 20.37 -0.42
CA LYS A 68 8.64 19.22 -0.46
C LYS A 68 7.47 19.44 -1.42
N ASN A 69 7.00 20.69 -1.55
CA ASN A 69 5.77 21.06 -2.24
C ASN A 69 6.06 22.06 -3.38
N GLY A 70 5.08 22.28 -4.26
CA GLY A 70 5.17 23.25 -5.36
C GLY A 70 5.83 22.69 -6.63
N HIS A 71 5.84 21.37 -6.77
CA HIS A 71 6.51 20.66 -7.87
C HIS A 71 5.61 19.59 -8.47
N THR A 72 5.62 19.48 -9.79
CA THR A 72 4.93 18.41 -10.52
C THR A 72 5.74 17.13 -10.44
N LYS A 73 5.47 16.31 -9.41
CA LYS A 73 6.10 15.00 -9.22
C LYS A 73 5.68 14.04 -10.34
N VAL A 74 6.66 13.54 -11.10
CA VAL A 74 6.47 12.50 -12.12
C VAL A 74 6.29 11.15 -11.43
N ALA A 75 7.23 10.78 -10.57
CA ALA A 75 7.24 9.53 -9.82
C ALA A 75 8.19 9.60 -8.60
N LYS A 76 8.22 8.54 -7.81
CA LYS A 76 9.30 8.22 -6.88
C LYS A 76 10.00 6.94 -7.32
N PHE A 77 11.32 6.92 -7.21
CA PHE A 77 12.15 5.73 -7.33
C PHE A 77 12.55 5.29 -5.92
N LYS A 78 12.17 4.06 -5.56
CA LYS A 78 12.51 3.41 -4.30
C LYS A 78 13.57 2.34 -4.57
N ASN A 79 14.73 2.44 -3.93
CA ASN A 79 15.73 1.38 -3.87
C ASN A 79 15.69 0.69 -2.51
N THR A 80 16.21 -0.53 -2.45
CA THR A 80 16.34 -1.25 -1.18
C THR A 80 17.38 -0.55 -0.30
N MET A 81 17.05 -0.35 0.97
CA MET A 81 17.96 0.06 2.05
C MET A 81 17.53 -0.70 3.30
N ASN A 82 18.11 -1.89 3.46
CA ASN A 82 17.69 -2.85 4.47
C ASN A 82 18.85 -3.33 5.33
N THR A 83 19.51 -2.39 6.00
CA THR A 83 20.56 -2.67 6.99
C THR A 83 20.05 -2.37 8.40
N PRO A 84 20.69 -2.90 9.46
CA PRO A 84 20.18 -2.82 10.83
C PRO A 84 19.87 -1.41 11.35
N THR A 85 20.50 -0.37 10.78
CA THR A 85 20.35 1.03 11.20
C THR A 85 19.40 1.85 10.30
N THR A 86 18.75 1.21 9.33
CA THR A 86 17.88 1.87 8.34
C THR A 86 16.41 1.53 8.54
N SER A 87 15.52 2.15 7.75
CA SER A 87 14.06 1.95 7.82
C SER A 87 13.57 0.62 7.23
N ALA A 88 14.46 -0.35 7.01
CA ALA A 88 14.13 -1.67 6.48
C ALA A 88 13.36 -1.64 5.15
N THR A 89 13.78 -0.78 4.22
CA THR A 89 13.17 -0.65 2.90
C THR A 89 13.63 -1.77 1.97
N PHE A 90 12.70 -2.57 1.45
CA PHE A 90 12.82 -3.53 0.35
C PHE A 90 11.92 -3.12 -0.81
N ALA A 91 12.54 -2.60 -1.87
CA ALA A 91 11.82 -1.95 -2.96
C ALA A 91 10.84 -2.90 -3.67
N GLN A 92 11.24 -4.14 -3.91
CA GLN A 92 10.49 -5.16 -4.63
C GLN A 92 9.18 -5.51 -3.94
N SER A 93 9.05 -5.25 -2.64
CA SER A 93 7.77 -5.38 -1.94
C SER A 93 6.69 -4.52 -2.60
N SER A 94 7.01 -3.33 -3.11
CA SER A 94 6.04 -2.51 -3.84
C SER A 94 5.52 -3.21 -5.12
N MET A 95 6.35 -4.00 -5.80
CA MET A 95 5.92 -4.83 -6.93
C MET A 95 5.03 -6.00 -6.49
N LEU A 96 5.41 -6.69 -5.41
CA LEU A 96 4.61 -7.78 -4.85
C LEU A 96 3.18 -7.32 -4.55
N TYR A 97 3.04 -6.21 -3.83
CA TYR A 97 1.74 -5.63 -3.50
C TYR A 97 0.96 -5.21 -4.74
N TYR A 98 1.60 -4.58 -5.72
CA TYR A 98 0.94 -4.19 -6.96
C TYR A 98 0.36 -5.41 -7.68
N HIS A 99 1.16 -6.43 -7.98
CA HIS A 99 0.70 -7.59 -8.74
C HIS A 99 -0.28 -8.47 -7.95
N PHE A 100 -0.06 -8.70 -6.65
CA PHE A 100 -0.99 -9.49 -5.84
C PHE A 100 -2.31 -8.76 -5.61
N SER A 101 -2.34 -7.43 -5.52
CA SER A 101 -3.60 -6.69 -5.45
C SER A 101 -4.45 -6.91 -6.70
N ARG A 102 -3.83 -7.02 -7.89
CA ARG A 102 -4.53 -7.34 -9.15
C ARG A 102 -4.94 -8.80 -9.23
N PHE A 103 -4.13 -9.72 -8.72
CA PHE A 103 -4.55 -11.11 -8.52
C PHE A 103 -5.81 -11.20 -7.67
N PHE A 104 -5.81 -10.58 -6.48
CA PHE A 104 -6.95 -10.56 -5.58
C PHE A 104 -8.13 -9.73 -6.09
N ASP A 105 -7.96 -8.89 -7.12
CA ASP A 105 -8.93 -7.86 -7.53
C ASP A 105 -9.37 -7.00 -6.34
N ALA A 106 -8.36 -6.53 -5.61
CA ALA A 106 -8.52 -5.77 -4.38
C ALA A 106 -9.26 -4.45 -4.66
N ALA A 107 -10.16 -4.09 -3.75
CA ALA A 107 -10.81 -2.78 -3.73
C ALA A 107 -9.86 -1.67 -3.25
N THR A 108 -8.81 -2.03 -2.52
CA THR A 108 -7.76 -1.12 -2.06
C THR A 108 -6.90 -0.61 -3.23
N ASP A 109 -6.68 0.70 -3.31
CA ASP A 109 -5.82 1.30 -4.35
C ASP A 109 -4.35 1.06 -4.04
N VAL A 110 -3.75 0.05 -4.69
CA VAL A 110 -2.30 -0.15 -4.71
C VAL A 110 -1.75 0.46 -6.00
N PRO A 111 -0.77 1.39 -5.92
CA PRO A 111 -0.25 2.08 -7.09
C PRO A 111 0.48 1.12 -8.02
N VAL A 112 0.39 1.44 -9.31
CA VAL A 112 1.22 0.81 -10.34
C VAL A 112 2.68 1.02 -10.00
N ALA A 113 3.45 -0.06 -10.12
CA ALA A 113 4.86 -0.10 -9.82
C ALA A 113 5.59 -0.77 -11.00
N VAL A 114 6.78 -0.26 -11.36
CA VAL A 114 7.63 -0.87 -12.40
C VAL A 114 9.08 -0.97 -11.92
N TYR A 115 9.80 -1.97 -12.42
CA TYR A 115 11.23 -2.11 -12.19
C TYR A 115 12.01 -1.05 -12.98
N ARG A 116 12.99 -0.40 -12.34
CA ARG A 116 13.88 0.57 -12.99
C ARG A 116 15.31 0.42 -12.48
N THR A 117 16.26 0.80 -13.32
CA THR A 117 17.68 0.94 -12.97
C THR A 117 18.14 2.37 -13.17
N ILE A 118 19.19 2.75 -12.45
CA ILE A 118 19.93 4.00 -12.61
C ILE A 118 21.41 3.66 -12.53
N ASP A 119 22.23 4.23 -13.42
CA ASP A 119 23.69 4.16 -13.27
C ASP A 119 24.10 4.65 -11.87
N LYS A 120 24.90 3.86 -11.16
CA LYS A 120 25.19 4.13 -9.74
C LYS A 120 26.01 5.40 -9.57
N ASP A 121 26.89 5.73 -10.52
CA ASP A 121 27.77 6.89 -10.41
C ASP A 121 27.01 8.16 -10.77
N ALA A 122 26.12 8.09 -11.76
CA ALA A 122 25.16 9.16 -12.07
C ALA A 122 24.19 9.41 -10.90
N HIS A 123 23.61 8.36 -10.32
CA HIS A 123 22.73 8.49 -9.16
C HIS A 123 23.49 9.07 -7.96
N ARG A 124 24.71 8.61 -7.71
CA ARG A 124 25.57 9.14 -6.66
C ARG A 124 25.82 10.63 -6.83
N ALA A 125 26.24 11.05 -8.01
CA ALA A 125 26.56 12.45 -8.33
C ALA A 125 25.35 13.38 -8.23
N ARG A 126 24.17 12.91 -8.70
CA ARG A 126 22.96 13.74 -8.75
C ARG A 126 22.17 13.74 -7.47
N VAL A 127 22.16 12.63 -6.72
CA VAL A 127 21.23 12.39 -5.62
C VAL A 127 21.95 12.13 -4.30
N SER A 128 22.65 11.01 -4.17
CA SER A 128 23.05 10.51 -2.84
C SER A 128 24.08 11.40 -2.14
N VAL A 129 25.00 12.03 -2.88
CA VAL A 129 25.97 12.98 -2.31
C VAL A 129 25.33 14.31 -1.90
N LYS A 130 24.19 14.67 -2.51
CA LYS A 130 23.43 15.88 -2.18
C LYS A 130 22.43 15.64 -1.04
N ALA A 131 22.19 14.38 -0.68
CA ALA A 131 21.22 14.00 0.34
C ALA A 131 21.75 14.23 1.76
N LYS A 132 21.23 15.27 2.44
CA LYS A 132 21.55 15.56 3.85
C LYS A 132 20.96 14.52 4.81
N GLY A 133 19.79 13.98 4.46
CA GLY A 133 19.01 13.08 5.28
C GLY A 133 18.24 13.77 6.42
N ILE A 134 17.32 13.04 7.05
CA ILE A 134 16.52 13.52 8.21
C ILE A 134 16.35 12.43 9.27
N GLY A 135 16.77 12.72 10.51
CA GLY A 135 16.72 11.73 11.59
C GLY A 135 17.68 10.55 11.37
N ALA A 136 17.89 9.76 12.43
CA ALA A 136 18.97 8.77 12.46
C ALA A 136 18.88 7.72 11.34
N MET A 137 17.70 7.14 11.11
CA MET A 137 17.52 6.07 10.13
C MET A 137 17.73 6.53 8.68
N ASN A 138 17.23 7.72 8.32
CA ASN A 138 17.39 8.23 6.96
C ASN A 138 18.84 8.67 6.70
N ILE A 139 19.48 9.30 7.69
CA ILE A 139 20.90 9.64 7.62
C ILE A 139 21.74 8.36 7.42
N ALA A 140 21.46 7.30 8.17
CA ALA A 140 22.10 6.00 8.01
C ALA A 140 21.86 5.42 6.61
N ALA A 141 20.63 5.50 6.08
CA ALA A 141 20.30 5.01 4.75
C ALA A 141 21.06 5.75 3.65
N TRP A 142 21.10 7.09 3.70
CA TRP A 142 21.86 7.89 2.73
C TRP A 142 23.38 7.69 2.86
N ASN A 143 23.90 7.52 4.08
CA ASN A 143 25.30 7.17 4.30
C ASN A 143 25.65 5.81 3.69
N MET A 144 24.83 4.79 3.93
CA MET A 144 25.01 3.47 3.34
C MET A 144 24.94 3.54 1.81
N MET A 145 23.96 4.27 1.25
CA MET A 145 23.82 4.44 -0.19
C MET A 145 25.07 5.04 -0.83
N ARG A 146 25.58 6.16 -0.28
CA ARG A 146 26.81 6.81 -0.78
C ARG A 146 28.02 5.88 -0.76
N SER A 147 28.16 5.09 0.31
CA SER A 147 29.24 4.13 0.47
C SER A 147 29.11 2.98 -0.51
N ALA A 148 27.90 2.43 -0.67
CA ALA A 148 27.62 1.32 -1.55
C ALA A 148 27.80 1.68 -3.03
N GLU A 149 27.36 2.86 -3.48
CA GLU A 149 27.56 3.28 -4.87
C GLU A 149 29.04 3.46 -5.22
N LYS A 150 29.84 3.92 -4.25
CA LYS A 150 31.30 4.02 -4.40
C LYS A 150 31.95 2.63 -4.39
N THR A 151 31.53 1.77 -3.46
CA THR A 151 32.10 0.45 -3.22
C THR A 151 30.97 -0.57 -2.99
N PRO A 152 30.46 -1.24 -4.06
CA PRO A 152 29.28 -2.11 -3.96
C PRO A 152 29.39 -3.20 -2.90
N SER A 153 30.60 -3.69 -2.61
CA SER A 153 30.84 -4.77 -1.65
C SER A 153 30.54 -4.43 -0.19
N VAL A 154 30.35 -3.16 0.16
CA VAL A 154 29.98 -2.76 1.54
C VAL A 154 28.49 -3.01 1.84
N TYR A 155 27.66 -3.24 0.82
CA TYR A 155 26.26 -3.56 0.98
C TYR A 155 26.03 -5.07 0.84
N ALA A 156 25.29 -5.67 1.78
CA ALA A 156 25.01 -7.09 1.78
C ALA A 156 23.50 -7.36 2.01
N PRO A 157 22.86 -8.22 1.19
CA PRO A 157 23.41 -8.80 -0.03
C PRO A 157 23.50 -7.77 -1.17
N GLN A 158 24.57 -7.79 -1.96
CA GLN A 158 24.77 -6.82 -3.06
C GLN A 158 23.61 -6.85 -4.08
N ASP A 159 23.10 -8.05 -4.34
CA ASP A 159 22.02 -8.30 -5.29
C ASP A 159 20.68 -7.71 -4.87
N ASP A 160 20.51 -7.21 -3.64
CA ASP A 160 19.29 -6.53 -3.20
C ASP A 160 19.23 -5.07 -3.71
N LEU A 161 20.37 -4.49 -4.11
CA LEU A 161 20.52 -3.08 -4.49
C LEU A 161 21.09 -2.90 -5.90
N PHE A 162 22.02 -3.76 -6.32
CA PHE A 162 22.77 -3.59 -7.56
C PHE A 162 22.39 -4.63 -8.62
N THR A 163 22.50 -4.24 -9.89
CA THR A 163 22.57 -5.20 -11.00
C THR A 163 23.74 -6.16 -10.81
N SER A 164 23.70 -7.33 -11.47
CA SER A 164 24.73 -8.37 -11.32
C SER A 164 26.14 -7.88 -11.67
N ASP A 165 26.26 -6.97 -12.64
CA ASP A 165 27.51 -6.32 -13.05
C ASP A 165 27.97 -5.18 -12.13
N ARG A 166 27.17 -4.83 -11.11
CA ARG A 166 27.43 -3.76 -10.12
C ARG A 166 27.57 -2.37 -10.72
N LYS A 167 27.10 -2.12 -11.94
CA LYS A 167 27.15 -0.80 -12.59
C LYS A 167 25.94 0.07 -12.27
N GLN A 168 24.79 -0.55 -12.01
CA GLN A 168 23.55 0.15 -11.77
C GLN A 168 22.96 -0.21 -10.42
N ILE A 169 22.30 0.76 -9.80
CA ILE A 169 21.34 0.49 -8.74
C ILE A 169 20.00 0.15 -9.39
N TYR A 170 19.22 -0.71 -8.74
CA TYR A 170 17.87 -0.99 -9.19
C TYR A 170 16.86 -0.80 -8.06
N GLY A 171 15.60 -0.65 -8.48
CA GLY A 171 14.51 -0.42 -7.57
C GLY A 171 13.18 -0.36 -8.30
N VAL A 172 12.21 0.26 -7.63
CA VAL A 172 10.85 0.38 -8.11
C VAL A 172 10.51 1.83 -8.33
N MET A 173 10.02 2.15 -9.52
CA MET A 173 9.40 3.43 -9.82
C MET A 173 7.89 3.30 -9.66
N LEU A 174 7.29 4.20 -8.90
CA LEU A 174 5.84 4.27 -8.71
C LEU A 174 5.41 5.70 -8.38
N ARG A 175 4.11 5.98 -8.45
CA ARG A 175 3.54 7.24 -7.94
C ARG A 175 2.43 6.93 -6.98
N ASP A 176 2.67 7.26 -5.71
CA ASP A 176 1.68 7.20 -4.65
C ASP A 176 0.82 8.47 -4.61
N ARG A 177 -0.37 8.31 -4.03
CA ARG A 177 -1.37 9.35 -3.80
C ARG A 177 -2.08 9.07 -2.47
N GLY A 178 -2.77 10.10 -1.98
CA GLY A 178 -3.57 10.02 -0.78
C GLY A 178 -2.90 10.64 0.43
N GLU A 179 -3.64 10.65 1.52
CA GLU A 179 -3.28 11.25 2.80
C GLU A 179 -3.39 10.25 3.92
N ARG A 180 -2.58 10.42 4.96
CA ARG A 180 -2.55 9.51 6.09
C ARG A 180 -3.92 9.44 6.77
N TYR A 181 -4.47 8.23 6.91
CA TYR A 181 -5.64 8.03 7.79
C TYR A 181 -5.31 8.42 9.24
N GLY A 182 -6.31 8.91 9.98
CA GLY A 182 -6.21 9.09 11.41
C GLY A 182 -6.39 7.78 12.18
N SER A 183 -6.59 7.90 13.49
CA SER A 183 -6.75 6.75 14.39
C SER A 183 -7.95 5.88 14.02
N GLU A 184 -8.99 6.44 13.39
CA GLU A 184 -10.20 5.74 12.95
C GLU A 184 -9.91 4.55 12.02
N PHE A 185 -8.77 4.56 11.33
CA PHE A 185 -8.33 3.45 10.50
C PHE A 185 -6.92 2.97 10.86
N ASN A 186 -5.96 3.85 11.15
CA ASN A 186 -4.58 3.46 11.47
C ASN A 186 -4.40 2.99 12.93
N GLY A 187 -5.44 2.98 13.76
CA GLY A 187 -5.32 2.73 15.18
C GLY A 187 -4.71 3.90 15.94
N THR A 188 -4.85 3.89 17.28
CA THR A 188 -4.32 4.99 18.13
C THR A 188 -2.79 4.98 18.20
N ARG A 189 -2.16 3.81 18.00
CA ARG A 189 -0.71 3.59 18.09
C ARG A 189 -0.12 3.97 19.46
N ALA A 190 -0.97 4.07 20.49
CA ALA A 190 -0.58 4.45 21.84
C ALA A 190 0.38 3.44 22.46
N SER A 191 0.29 2.17 22.06
CA SER A 191 1.13 1.08 22.57
C SER A 191 2.50 0.97 21.89
N GLY A 192 2.93 1.99 21.13
CA GLY A 192 4.23 2.02 20.47
C GLY A 192 4.38 1.08 19.27
N TRP A 193 5.55 1.11 18.64
CA TRP A 193 5.84 0.36 17.42
C TRP A 193 5.82 -1.17 17.62
N GLY A 194 5.54 -1.92 16.56
CA GLY A 194 5.50 -3.39 16.56
C GLY A 194 4.18 -3.99 17.04
N LYS A 195 4.21 -5.01 17.91
CA LYS A 195 2.98 -5.72 18.34
C LYS A 195 1.95 -4.81 19.01
N GLY A 196 2.39 -3.81 19.77
CA GLY A 196 1.51 -2.86 20.46
C GLY A 196 0.57 -2.12 19.50
N GLN A 197 1.13 -1.35 18.55
CA GLN A 197 0.32 -0.65 17.54
C GLN A 197 -0.54 -1.60 16.69
N ASN A 198 -0.10 -2.83 16.47
CA ASN A 198 -0.89 -3.84 15.76
C ASN A 198 -2.10 -4.32 16.58
N ASN A 199 -2.00 -4.38 17.91
CA ASN A 199 -3.14 -4.61 18.79
C ASN A 199 -4.07 -3.39 18.84
N ASP A 200 -3.53 -2.17 18.82
CA ASP A 200 -4.35 -0.94 18.75
C ASP A 200 -5.08 -0.80 17.42
N PHE A 201 -4.46 -1.21 16.32
CA PHE A 201 -5.08 -1.26 14.99
C PHE A 201 -6.32 -2.16 14.95
N GLN A 202 -6.29 -3.28 15.68
CA GLN A 202 -7.43 -4.19 15.82
C GLN A 202 -8.59 -3.60 16.63
N LYS A 203 -8.43 -2.41 17.22
CA LYS A 203 -9.48 -1.66 17.94
C LYS A 203 -10.17 -0.60 17.07
N THR A 204 -9.80 -0.49 15.80
CA THR A 204 -10.51 0.37 14.85
C THR A 204 -11.95 -0.14 14.63
N PRO A 205 -12.91 0.74 14.30
CA PRO A 205 -14.31 0.35 14.08
C PRO A 205 -14.45 -0.75 13.02
N GLY A 206 -13.72 -0.66 11.90
CA GLY A 206 -13.74 -1.66 10.85
C GLY A 206 -13.20 -3.01 11.32
N PHE A 207 -12.09 -3.03 12.07
CA PHE A 207 -11.50 -4.29 12.54
C PHE A 207 -12.34 -4.94 13.65
N MET A 208 -12.93 -4.15 14.54
CA MET A 208 -13.87 -4.65 15.55
C MET A 208 -15.12 -5.24 14.88
N ALA A 209 -15.68 -4.56 13.88
CA ALA A 209 -16.81 -5.09 13.10
C ALA A 209 -16.45 -6.39 12.38
N LEU A 210 -15.24 -6.51 11.80
CA LEU A 210 -14.77 -7.76 11.17
C LEU A 210 -14.77 -8.96 12.12
N ARG A 211 -14.68 -8.73 13.43
CA ARG A 211 -14.58 -9.78 14.46
C ARG A 211 -15.90 -10.13 15.14
N SER A 212 -16.94 -9.35 14.89
CA SER A 212 -18.27 -9.60 15.44
C SER A 212 -18.86 -10.89 14.87
N GLU A 213 -19.59 -11.64 15.67
CA GLU A 213 -20.33 -12.83 15.20
C GLU A 213 -21.77 -12.48 14.77
N LEU A 214 -22.17 -11.22 14.95
CA LEU A 214 -23.48 -10.67 14.59
C LEU A 214 -23.64 -10.57 13.06
N PRO A 215 -24.87 -10.41 12.55
CA PRO A 215 -25.12 -9.98 11.17
C PRO A 215 -24.39 -8.69 10.81
N LEU A 216 -24.02 -8.49 9.54
CA LEU A 216 -23.17 -7.38 9.11
C LEU A 216 -23.64 -5.99 9.59
N SER A 217 -24.93 -5.70 9.52
CA SER A 217 -25.48 -4.41 9.96
C SER A 217 -25.27 -4.18 11.46
N GLU A 218 -25.48 -5.21 12.27
CA GLU A 218 -25.29 -5.18 13.73
C GLU A 218 -23.80 -5.18 14.09
N ALA A 219 -22.98 -5.93 13.36
CA ALA A 219 -21.52 -5.96 13.50
C ALA A 219 -20.89 -4.58 13.29
N VAL A 220 -21.38 -3.81 12.30
CA VAL A 220 -20.95 -2.43 12.07
C VAL A 220 -21.30 -1.53 13.26
N VAL A 221 -22.54 -1.63 13.77
CA VAL A 221 -22.98 -0.85 14.93
C VAL A 221 -22.15 -1.21 16.17
N GLU A 222 -21.92 -2.50 16.41
CA GLU A 222 -21.09 -2.98 17.51
C GLU A 222 -19.64 -2.49 17.37
N GLY A 223 -19.04 -2.62 16.19
CA GLY A 223 -17.67 -2.18 15.93
C GLY A 223 -17.46 -0.70 16.21
N VAL A 224 -18.40 0.15 15.78
CA VAL A 224 -18.37 1.60 16.09
C VAL A 224 -18.55 1.83 17.59
N LYS A 225 -19.53 1.18 18.23
CA LYS A 225 -19.82 1.30 19.67
C LYS A 225 -18.60 0.94 20.52
N LEU A 226 -17.89 -0.13 20.18
CA LEU A 226 -16.67 -0.55 20.88
C LEU A 226 -15.52 0.42 20.62
N ALA A 227 -15.32 0.86 19.38
CA ALA A 227 -14.22 1.77 19.04
C ALA A 227 -14.33 3.13 19.75
N ILE A 228 -15.53 3.71 19.88
CA ILE A 228 -15.73 5.02 20.53
C ILE A 228 -15.51 5.00 22.06
N GLN A 229 -15.30 3.83 22.68
CA GLN A 229 -14.90 3.75 24.08
C GLN A 229 -13.50 4.35 24.30
N ASP A 230 -12.65 4.31 23.26
CA ASP A 230 -11.38 5.03 23.24
C ASP A 230 -11.60 6.50 22.81
N SER A 231 -11.10 7.45 23.60
CA SER A 231 -11.33 8.88 23.37
C SER A 231 -10.63 9.41 22.11
N ALA A 232 -9.48 8.85 21.73
CA ALA A 232 -8.78 9.21 20.50
C ALA A 232 -9.53 8.68 19.28
N MET A 233 -10.07 7.47 19.34
CA MET A 233 -10.96 6.92 18.30
C MET A 233 -12.25 7.74 18.15
N LYS A 234 -12.92 8.05 19.27
CA LYS A 234 -14.12 8.89 19.29
C LYS A 234 -13.85 10.24 18.65
N LYS A 235 -12.74 10.90 19.00
CA LYS A 235 -12.33 12.17 18.40
C LYS A 235 -12.04 12.04 16.91
N ALA A 236 -11.36 10.99 16.48
CA ALA A 236 -10.99 10.78 15.08
C ALA A 236 -12.21 10.49 14.17
N MET A 237 -13.23 9.80 14.70
CA MET A 237 -14.49 9.55 14.01
C MET A 237 -15.41 10.77 13.95
N GLY A 238 -15.27 11.74 14.86
CA GLY A 238 -16.06 12.97 14.88
C GLY A 238 -17.54 12.72 15.17
N GLY A 239 -18.43 13.31 14.37
CA GLY A 239 -19.89 13.16 14.51
C GLY A 239 -20.45 11.78 14.13
N GLY A 240 -19.59 10.83 13.75
CA GLY A 240 -19.97 9.46 13.42
C GLY A 240 -19.37 8.96 12.11
N VAL A 241 -19.64 7.69 11.82
CA VAL A 241 -19.21 7.02 10.60
C VAL A 241 -20.41 6.29 10.00
N SER A 242 -20.64 6.47 8.71
CA SER A 242 -21.75 5.79 8.01
C SER A 242 -21.47 4.30 7.89
N THR A 243 -22.53 3.49 7.82
CA THR A 243 -22.43 2.04 7.57
C THR A 243 -21.61 1.75 6.32
N ALA A 244 -21.87 2.45 5.22
CA ALA A 244 -21.12 2.28 3.97
C ALA A 244 -19.61 2.49 4.16
N GLN A 245 -19.20 3.50 4.93
CA GLN A 245 -17.78 3.74 5.20
C GLN A 245 -17.15 2.60 6.00
N VAL A 246 -17.82 2.10 7.04
CA VAL A 246 -17.30 0.99 7.86
C VAL A 246 -17.20 -0.29 7.04
N VAL A 247 -18.18 -0.62 6.20
CA VAL A 247 -18.15 -1.83 5.36
C VAL A 247 -17.03 -1.75 4.31
N TYR A 248 -16.76 -0.57 3.73
CA TYR A 248 -15.56 -0.40 2.89
C TYR A 248 -14.28 -0.60 3.67
N TRP A 249 -14.17 -0.03 4.87
CA TRP A 249 -13.01 -0.25 5.73
C TRP A 249 -12.84 -1.72 6.08
N MET A 250 -13.91 -2.44 6.44
CA MET A 250 -13.89 -3.88 6.67
C MET A 250 -13.30 -4.62 5.46
N LYS A 251 -13.79 -4.35 4.25
CA LYS A 251 -13.27 -4.97 3.02
C LYS A 251 -11.79 -4.68 2.81
N GLU A 252 -11.40 -3.41 2.86
CA GLU A 252 -10.01 -2.99 2.63
C GLU A 252 -9.06 -3.53 3.71
N LEU A 253 -9.49 -3.59 4.98
CA LEU A 253 -8.73 -4.18 6.07
C LEU A 253 -8.52 -5.69 5.88
N THR A 254 -9.49 -6.44 5.35
CA THR A 254 -9.27 -7.86 5.02
C THR A 254 -8.23 -8.04 3.91
N GLU A 255 -8.25 -7.18 2.88
CA GLU A 255 -7.26 -7.22 1.80
C GLU A 255 -5.86 -6.88 2.31
N ILE A 256 -5.73 -5.80 3.10
CA ILE A 256 -4.48 -5.36 3.74
C ILE A 256 -3.91 -6.47 4.61
N THR A 257 -4.71 -7.02 5.53
CA THR A 257 -4.22 -8.03 6.47
C THR A 257 -3.81 -9.32 5.78
N VAL A 258 -4.51 -9.76 4.72
CA VAL A 258 -4.07 -10.94 3.97
C VAL A 258 -2.73 -10.68 3.28
N LEU A 259 -2.57 -9.56 2.57
CA LEU A 259 -1.31 -9.23 1.90
C LEU A 259 -0.16 -9.08 2.90
N ASP A 260 -0.40 -8.37 4.00
CA ASP A 260 0.60 -8.15 5.05
C ASP A 260 1.00 -9.44 5.76
N TYR A 261 0.04 -10.37 5.96
CA TYR A 261 0.33 -11.71 6.48
C TYR A 261 1.20 -12.51 5.51
N ILE A 262 0.86 -12.50 4.21
CA ILE A 262 1.63 -13.23 3.18
C ILE A 262 3.07 -12.70 3.12
N PHE A 263 3.23 -11.38 3.10
CA PHE A 263 4.52 -10.74 2.89
C PHE A 263 5.29 -10.43 4.17
N SER A 264 4.79 -10.76 5.36
CA SER A 264 5.45 -10.38 6.62
C SER A 264 5.73 -8.87 6.69
N GLN A 265 4.72 -8.06 6.35
CA GLN A 265 4.84 -6.60 6.39
C GLN A 265 4.96 -6.11 7.83
N GLN A 266 6.08 -5.46 8.13
CA GLN A 266 6.40 -5.08 9.51
C GLN A 266 6.04 -3.63 9.86
N ASP A 267 5.86 -2.74 8.88
CA ASP A 267 5.62 -1.31 9.12
C ASP A 267 4.33 -0.79 8.49
N ARG A 268 3.27 -1.61 8.48
CA ARG A 268 1.96 -1.21 7.94
C ARG A 268 1.32 -0.08 8.74
N ILE A 269 1.30 -0.22 10.06
CA ILE A 269 0.41 0.57 10.91
C ILE A 269 0.89 2.01 10.95
N GLY A 270 -0.02 2.92 10.58
CA GLY A 270 0.36 4.31 10.39
C GLY A 270 1.12 4.52 9.08
N ASN A 271 1.02 3.65 8.07
CA ASN A 271 1.44 3.83 6.67
C ASN A 271 0.32 3.49 5.68
N ILE A 272 -0.93 3.70 6.12
CA ILE A 272 -2.13 3.53 5.31
C ILE A 272 -2.72 4.90 5.03
N ASP A 273 -2.89 5.20 3.74
CA ASP A 273 -3.40 6.47 3.28
C ASP A 273 -4.81 6.29 2.71
N PHE A 274 -5.51 7.40 2.48
CA PHE A 274 -6.82 7.44 1.88
C PHE A 274 -6.90 8.45 0.75
N GLN A 275 -7.88 8.26 -0.12
CA GLN A 275 -8.32 9.24 -1.09
C GLN A 275 -9.83 9.46 -0.93
N TRP A 276 -10.28 10.71 -1.00
CA TRP A 276 -11.70 11.01 -1.03
C TRP A 276 -12.32 10.57 -2.36
N ASN A 277 -13.43 9.85 -2.28
CA ASN A 277 -14.21 9.40 -3.42
C ASN A 277 -15.68 9.71 -3.20
N TRP A 278 -16.32 10.25 -4.24
CA TRP A 278 -17.76 10.27 -4.36
C TRP A 278 -18.22 8.90 -4.84
N VAL A 279 -19.14 8.29 -4.12
CA VAL A 279 -19.74 7.00 -4.44
C VAL A 279 -21.24 7.21 -4.62
N TYR A 280 -21.81 6.69 -5.70
CA TYR A 280 -23.21 6.89 -6.03
C TYR A 280 -23.74 5.76 -6.89
N VAL A 281 -25.07 5.72 -7.04
CA VAL A 281 -25.73 4.74 -7.90
C VAL A 281 -26.16 5.43 -9.19
N LYS A 282 -25.73 4.87 -10.31
CA LYS A 282 -26.14 5.29 -11.65
C LYS A 282 -26.56 4.05 -12.43
N ASP A 283 -27.79 4.06 -12.96
CA ASP A 283 -28.35 2.96 -13.75
C ASP A 283 -28.27 1.59 -13.05
N GLY A 284 -28.48 1.57 -11.72
CA GLY A 284 -28.41 0.37 -10.88
C GLY A 284 -26.99 -0.12 -10.55
N VAL A 285 -25.95 0.62 -10.99
CA VAL A 285 -24.55 0.29 -10.76
C VAL A 285 -23.94 1.27 -9.76
N VAL A 286 -23.17 0.73 -8.81
CA VAL A 286 -22.37 1.56 -7.88
C VAL A 286 -21.12 2.08 -8.60
N GLU A 287 -21.09 3.39 -8.80
CA GLU A 287 -19.98 4.14 -9.35
C GLU A 287 -19.15 4.77 -8.23
N SER A 288 -17.87 5.01 -8.51
CA SER A 288 -16.94 5.66 -7.58
C SER A 288 -15.96 6.53 -8.34
N GLU A 289 -15.86 7.78 -7.95
CA GLU A 289 -14.94 8.73 -8.55
C GLU A 289 -14.21 9.57 -7.52
N ARG A 290 -12.89 9.66 -7.70
CA ARG A 290 -12.00 10.39 -6.83
C ARG A 290 -12.28 11.88 -6.89
N VAL A 291 -12.23 12.55 -5.74
CA VAL A 291 -12.23 14.01 -5.67
C VAL A 291 -11.02 14.57 -6.43
N LYS A 292 -11.29 15.36 -7.47
CA LYS A 292 -10.28 15.85 -8.42
C LYS A 292 -9.53 17.08 -7.91
N ASP A 293 -10.18 17.93 -7.12
CA ASP A 293 -9.60 19.17 -6.61
C ASP A 293 -8.59 18.90 -5.49
N ASP A 294 -7.32 19.23 -5.75
CA ASP A 294 -6.20 19.00 -4.84
C ASP A 294 -6.35 19.74 -3.50
N ARG A 295 -7.13 20.83 -3.44
CA ARG A 295 -7.39 21.59 -2.20
C ARG A 295 -8.14 20.75 -1.16
N TYR A 296 -8.87 19.73 -1.59
CA TYR A 296 -9.66 18.87 -0.73
C TYR A 296 -8.98 17.54 -0.42
N GLN A 297 -7.99 17.13 -1.22
CA GLN A 297 -7.35 15.83 -1.05
C GLN A 297 -6.63 15.71 0.30
N SER A 298 -6.07 16.82 0.81
CA SER A 298 -5.36 16.91 2.10
C SER A 298 -6.26 16.97 3.34
N LEU A 299 -7.58 17.12 3.16
CA LEU A 299 -8.50 17.28 4.28
C LEU A 299 -8.74 15.97 5.01
N GLY A 300 -8.41 15.93 6.31
CA GLY A 300 -8.78 14.83 7.18
C GLY A 300 -10.29 14.71 7.38
N ARG A 301 -10.74 13.56 7.91
CA ARG A 301 -12.16 13.21 8.10
C ARG A 301 -12.98 14.30 8.80
N LEU A 302 -12.44 14.94 9.83
CA LEU A 302 -13.12 16.00 10.59
C LEU A 302 -13.44 17.26 9.76
N SER A 303 -12.82 17.40 8.57
CA SER A 303 -13.09 18.48 7.63
C SER A 303 -13.86 18.02 6.38
N MET A 304 -14.43 16.81 6.37
CA MET A 304 -15.10 16.25 5.18
C MET A 304 -16.27 17.11 4.67
N ALA A 305 -16.98 17.80 5.57
CA ALA A 305 -18.09 18.68 5.21
C ALA A 305 -17.69 19.88 4.33
N LYS A 306 -16.39 20.19 4.24
CA LYS A 306 -15.85 21.26 3.38
C LYS A 306 -15.71 20.84 1.91
N ILE A 307 -15.94 19.56 1.60
CA ILE A 307 -15.79 19.01 0.25
C ILE A 307 -17.17 19.04 -0.43
N PRO A 308 -17.40 19.97 -1.37
CA PRO A 308 -18.71 20.13 -1.99
C PRO A 308 -19.00 18.99 -2.97
N VAL A 309 -20.27 18.57 -3.04
CA VAL A 309 -20.75 17.66 -4.08
C VAL A 309 -20.61 18.34 -5.46
N PRO A 310 -19.90 17.72 -6.42
CA PRO A 310 -19.80 18.25 -7.78
C PRO A 310 -21.20 18.40 -8.42
N PRO A 311 -21.48 19.49 -9.16
CA PRO A 311 -22.80 19.74 -9.74
C PRO A 311 -23.35 18.55 -10.55
N GLU A 312 -22.49 17.89 -11.32
CA GLU A 312 -22.81 16.73 -12.15
C GLU A 312 -23.22 15.49 -11.35
N LEU A 313 -22.84 15.40 -10.07
CA LEU A 313 -23.17 14.26 -9.23
C LEU A 313 -24.41 14.47 -8.36
N LYS A 314 -24.90 15.71 -8.23
CA LYS A 314 -26.04 16.03 -7.34
C LYS A 314 -27.28 15.18 -7.62
N ALA A 315 -27.54 14.85 -8.88
CA ALA A 315 -28.69 14.03 -9.29
C ALA A 315 -28.66 12.59 -8.74
N TYR A 316 -27.49 12.10 -8.30
CA TYR A 316 -27.30 10.72 -7.86
C TYR A 316 -27.19 10.57 -6.34
N ASN A 317 -27.46 11.63 -5.56
CA ASN A 317 -27.34 11.65 -4.09
C ASN A 317 -26.04 10.99 -3.57
N PRO A 318 -24.86 11.46 -4.02
CA PRO A 318 -23.60 10.79 -3.81
C PRO A 318 -23.18 10.86 -2.33
N ILE A 319 -22.54 9.80 -1.85
CA ILE A 319 -21.92 9.74 -0.54
C ILE A 319 -20.40 9.93 -0.66
N LEU A 320 -19.83 10.71 0.25
CA LEU A 320 -18.39 10.94 0.31
C LEU A 320 -17.72 9.92 1.22
N LEU A 321 -16.80 9.13 0.67
CA LEU A 321 -16.10 8.07 1.40
C LEU A 321 -14.58 8.25 1.30
N GLN A 322 -13.89 7.93 2.39
CA GLN A 322 -12.44 7.66 2.38
C GLN A 322 -12.24 6.26 1.81
N ARG A 323 -11.49 6.15 0.72
CA ARG A 323 -11.09 4.87 0.11
C ARG A 323 -9.60 4.67 0.28
N THR A 324 -9.19 3.46 0.63
CA THR A 324 -7.81 3.20 1.02
C THR A 324 -6.86 3.22 -0.16
N SER A 325 -5.73 3.89 0.04
CA SER A 325 -4.59 3.98 -0.87
C SER A 325 -3.34 3.46 -0.15
N MET A 326 -2.71 2.42 -0.70
CA MET A 326 -1.54 1.76 -0.14
C MET A 326 -0.30 2.12 -0.95
N GLY A 327 0.22 3.33 -0.74
CA GLY A 327 1.41 3.85 -1.44
C GLY A 327 2.76 3.46 -0.83
N ASP A 328 2.75 2.99 0.42
CA ASP A 328 3.94 2.63 1.19
C ASP A 328 3.89 1.15 1.61
N ASN A 329 4.52 0.31 0.80
CA ASN A 329 4.49 -1.15 0.94
C ASN A 329 5.91 -1.74 1.00
N ASP A 330 6.93 -0.95 1.30
CA ASP A 330 8.33 -1.34 1.10
C ASP A 330 8.97 -2.07 2.29
N ALA A 331 8.21 -2.46 3.32
CA ALA A 331 8.73 -3.24 4.45
C ALA A 331 8.09 -4.65 4.56
N GLY A 332 7.83 -5.29 3.42
CA GLY A 332 7.39 -6.69 3.31
C GLY A 332 8.32 -7.52 2.41
N GLY A 333 8.08 -8.82 2.29
CA GLY A 333 8.74 -9.73 1.34
C GLY A 333 10.07 -10.33 1.80
N LYS A 334 10.52 -10.10 3.05
CA LYS A 334 11.79 -10.63 3.57
C LYS A 334 11.58 -11.47 4.83
N VAL A 335 12.33 -12.56 4.97
CA VAL A 335 12.30 -13.43 6.16
C VAL A 335 12.74 -12.74 7.45
N GLN A 336 13.59 -11.70 7.35
CA GLN A 336 14.02 -10.93 8.52
C GLN A 336 12.95 -9.99 9.08
N TYR A 337 11.86 -9.76 8.34
CA TYR A 337 10.81 -8.84 8.78
C TYR A 337 9.85 -9.51 9.75
N ALA A 338 9.44 -8.74 10.76
CA ALA A 338 8.45 -9.20 11.72
C ALA A 338 7.06 -9.28 11.06
N ASN A 339 6.48 -10.48 11.06
CA ASN A 339 5.10 -10.66 10.62
C ASN A 339 4.13 -10.32 11.78
N PHE A 340 3.86 -9.03 11.98
CA PHE A 340 3.01 -8.61 13.09
C PHE A 340 1.58 -9.09 12.94
N THR A 341 1.03 -9.06 11.73
CA THR A 341 -0.30 -9.59 11.39
C THR A 341 -0.48 -11.03 11.87
N LYS A 342 0.54 -11.88 11.67
CA LYS A 342 0.58 -13.24 12.21
C LYS A 342 0.73 -13.26 13.73
N SER A 343 1.70 -12.52 14.28
CA SER A 343 2.00 -12.57 15.71
C SER A 343 0.91 -11.99 16.62
N THR A 344 0.02 -11.16 16.07
CA THR A 344 -1.13 -10.58 16.77
C THR A 344 -2.47 -11.15 16.28
N GLN A 345 -2.44 -12.27 15.56
CA GLN A 345 -3.62 -13.06 15.19
C GLN A 345 -4.72 -12.26 14.46
N MET A 346 -4.32 -11.47 13.48
CA MET A 346 -5.24 -10.59 12.76
C MET A 346 -6.23 -11.34 11.87
N LEU A 347 -5.95 -12.57 11.45
CA LEU A 347 -6.82 -13.34 10.54
C LEU A 347 -7.78 -14.29 11.29
N GLU A 348 -7.36 -14.78 12.45
CA GLU A 348 -7.96 -15.89 13.20
C GLU A 348 -9.36 -15.58 13.73
N LYS A 349 -9.68 -14.29 13.87
CA LYS A 349 -10.95 -13.81 14.41
C LYS A 349 -11.83 -13.11 13.39
N ILE A 350 -11.46 -13.10 12.11
CA ILE A 350 -12.32 -12.52 11.08
C ILE A 350 -13.59 -13.39 10.94
N ARG A 351 -14.74 -12.74 10.84
CA ARG A 351 -16.08 -13.33 10.73
C ARG A 351 -16.80 -12.87 9.48
N HIS A 352 -16.56 -11.65 9.01
CA HIS A 352 -17.11 -11.13 7.76
C HIS A 352 -16.05 -11.15 6.66
N TYR A 353 -16.38 -11.71 5.50
CA TYR A 353 -15.42 -11.90 4.43
C TYR A 353 -16.05 -11.76 3.05
N ASN A 354 -15.24 -11.38 2.07
CA ASN A 354 -15.67 -11.32 0.69
C ASN A 354 -15.47 -12.69 0.01
N ALA A 355 -16.53 -13.23 -0.60
CA ALA A 355 -16.49 -14.56 -1.21
C ALA A 355 -15.42 -14.70 -2.30
N ASP A 356 -15.21 -13.65 -3.10
CA ASP A 356 -14.24 -13.67 -4.20
C ASP A 356 -12.81 -13.70 -3.67
N MET A 357 -12.53 -12.87 -2.66
CA MET A 357 -11.26 -12.86 -1.94
C MET A 357 -10.96 -14.24 -1.34
N TYR A 358 -11.97 -14.90 -0.75
CA TYR A 358 -11.82 -16.25 -0.19
C TYR A 358 -11.41 -17.24 -1.28
N ARG A 359 -12.18 -17.29 -2.38
CA ARG A 359 -11.92 -18.20 -3.50
C ARG A 359 -10.52 -18.00 -4.08
N LYS A 360 -10.09 -16.75 -4.25
CA LYS A 360 -8.75 -16.42 -4.76
C LYS A 360 -7.64 -16.79 -3.78
N LEU A 361 -7.83 -16.63 -2.48
CA LEU A 361 -6.86 -17.06 -1.48
C LEU A 361 -6.69 -18.58 -1.49
N ILE A 362 -7.78 -19.34 -1.59
CA ILE A 362 -7.73 -20.80 -1.73
C ILE A 362 -7.10 -21.23 -3.06
N GLN A 363 -7.42 -20.55 -4.17
CA GLN A 363 -6.80 -20.77 -5.47
C GLN A 363 -5.29 -20.56 -5.40
N LEU A 364 -4.83 -19.47 -4.80
CA LEU A 364 -3.41 -19.16 -4.65
C LEU A 364 -2.68 -20.22 -3.81
N LYS A 365 -3.27 -20.64 -2.68
CA LYS A 365 -2.75 -21.74 -1.87
C LYS A 365 -2.59 -23.02 -2.71
N ASN A 366 -3.59 -23.39 -3.49
CA ASN A 366 -3.57 -24.61 -4.29
C ASN A 366 -2.57 -24.53 -5.44
N ASP A 367 -2.46 -23.39 -6.11
CA ASP A 367 -1.44 -23.16 -7.13
C ASP A 367 -0.04 -23.29 -6.53
N PHE A 368 0.21 -22.67 -5.38
CA PHE A 368 1.49 -22.79 -4.68
C PHE A 368 1.82 -24.22 -4.25
N ALA A 369 0.84 -24.96 -3.74
CA ALA A 369 1.01 -26.35 -3.33
C ALA A 369 1.32 -27.28 -4.53
N SER A 370 0.72 -27.01 -5.69
CA SER A 370 0.94 -27.76 -6.93
C SER A 370 2.10 -27.22 -7.78
N GLN A 371 2.80 -26.18 -7.31
CA GLN A 371 3.85 -25.46 -8.05
C GLN A 371 3.39 -24.98 -9.44
N GLY A 372 2.13 -24.53 -9.51
CA GLY A 372 1.45 -24.08 -10.71
C GLY A 372 2.00 -22.78 -11.31
N PRO A 373 1.32 -22.22 -12.31
CA PRO A 373 1.78 -21.03 -13.03
C PRO A 373 2.07 -19.82 -12.13
N ILE A 374 1.27 -19.61 -11.07
CA ILE A 374 1.47 -18.47 -10.18
C ILE A 374 2.72 -18.69 -9.32
N TYR A 375 2.94 -19.90 -8.81
CA TYR A 375 4.17 -20.28 -8.10
C TYR A 375 5.42 -19.99 -8.94
N GLN A 376 5.44 -20.47 -10.20
CA GLN A 376 6.59 -20.26 -11.08
C GLN A 376 6.80 -18.78 -11.40
N HIS A 377 5.71 -18.05 -11.62
CA HIS A 377 5.76 -16.61 -11.84
C HIS A 377 6.39 -15.89 -10.64
N VAL A 378 5.91 -16.14 -9.42
CA VAL A 378 6.41 -15.49 -8.20
C VAL A 378 7.88 -15.82 -7.96
N LYS A 379 8.26 -17.09 -8.16
CA LYS A 379 9.64 -17.57 -7.99
C LYS A 379 10.65 -16.85 -8.88
N THR A 380 10.25 -16.47 -10.09
CA THR A 380 11.18 -15.98 -11.13
C THR A 380 11.10 -14.47 -11.37
N THR A 381 9.99 -13.83 -10.99
CA THR A 381 9.68 -12.47 -11.45
C THR A 381 10.08 -11.37 -10.46
N PHE A 382 9.97 -11.61 -9.16
CA PHE A 382 10.08 -10.55 -8.14
C PHE A 382 11.46 -10.41 -7.49
N GLY A 383 12.45 -11.22 -7.92
CA GLY A 383 13.80 -11.17 -7.36
C GLY A 383 13.87 -11.60 -5.88
N LEU A 384 12.98 -12.50 -5.45
CA LEU A 384 13.01 -13.05 -4.10
C LEU A 384 14.12 -14.09 -3.97
N GLY A 385 14.88 -14.02 -2.88
CA GLY A 385 15.78 -15.11 -2.50
C GLY A 385 14.98 -16.37 -2.17
N SER A 386 15.60 -17.56 -2.25
CA SER A 386 14.92 -18.84 -2.01
C SER A 386 14.17 -18.87 -0.66
N LYS A 387 14.78 -18.37 0.41
CA LYS A 387 14.13 -18.30 1.74
C LYS A 387 12.94 -17.34 1.77
N ASP A 388 13.08 -16.16 1.15
CA ASP A 388 12.01 -15.15 1.07
C ASP A 388 10.81 -15.69 0.27
N PHE A 389 11.08 -16.35 -0.85
CA PHE A 389 10.07 -17.02 -1.66
C PHE A 389 9.33 -18.12 -0.89
N GLN A 390 10.06 -19.01 -0.20
CA GLN A 390 9.45 -20.07 0.60
C GLN A 390 8.62 -19.52 1.76
N MET A 391 9.03 -18.39 2.34
CA MET A 391 8.21 -17.69 3.35
C MET A 391 6.89 -17.20 2.76
N VAL A 392 6.90 -16.56 1.59
CA VAL A 392 5.66 -16.11 0.92
C VAL A 392 4.73 -17.29 0.65
N VAL A 393 5.27 -18.41 0.16
CA VAL A 393 4.51 -19.65 -0.06
C VAL A 393 3.91 -20.19 1.25
N GLY A 394 4.73 -20.32 2.29
CA GLY A 394 4.33 -20.83 3.60
C GLY A 394 3.28 -19.94 4.28
N ASN A 395 3.48 -18.62 4.28
CA ASN A 395 2.53 -17.67 4.84
C ASN A 395 1.19 -17.68 4.09
N THR A 396 1.21 -17.86 2.77
CA THR A 396 -0.01 -18.02 1.97
C THR A 396 -0.80 -19.25 2.39
N ALA A 397 -0.13 -20.40 2.54
CA ALA A 397 -0.77 -21.62 3.01
C ALA A 397 -1.36 -21.45 4.42
N LEU A 398 -0.63 -20.80 5.34
CA LEU A 398 -1.10 -20.51 6.69
C LEU A 398 -2.32 -19.58 6.70
N ALA A 399 -2.27 -18.45 5.99
CA ALA A 399 -3.39 -17.50 5.89
C ALA A 399 -4.65 -18.19 5.34
N ALA A 400 -4.50 -18.94 4.25
CA ALA A 400 -5.59 -19.71 3.65
C ALA A 400 -6.16 -20.76 4.61
N ASN A 401 -5.30 -21.49 5.35
CA ASN A 401 -5.73 -22.48 6.33
C ASN A 401 -6.51 -21.86 7.49
N ILE A 402 -6.10 -20.69 7.98
CA ILE A 402 -6.80 -19.96 9.05
C ILE A 402 -8.22 -19.62 8.59
N ILE A 403 -8.36 -18.95 7.45
CA ILE A 403 -9.67 -18.52 6.94
C ILE A 403 -10.54 -19.72 6.57
N GLN A 404 -9.97 -20.76 5.93
CA GLN A 404 -10.68 -22.00 5.62
C GLN A 404 -11.17 -22.73 6.86
N SER A 405 -10.40 -22.74 7.95
CA SER A 405 -10.81 -23.37 9.21
C SER A 405 -11.98 -22.62 9.85
N THR A 406 -11.94 -21.27 9.84
CA THR A 406 -13.08 -20.45 10.30
C THR A 406 -14.35 -20.71 9.49
N CYS A 407 -14.22 -20.84 8.16
CA CYS A 407 -15.32 -21.19 7.27
C CYS A 407 -15.89 -22.58 7.59
N ARG A 408 -15.04 -23.62 7.70
CA ARG A 408 -15.47 -24.99 8.07
C ARG A 408 -16.12 -25.08 9.44
N ALA A 409 -15.75 -24.19 10.36
CA ALA A 409 -16.36 -24.08 11.68
C ALA A 409 -17.73 -23.36 11.67
N GLY A 410 -18.23 -22.92 10.49
CA GLY A 410 -19.49 -22.19 10.36
C GLY A 410 -19.46 -20.77 10.92
N LYS A 411 -18.25 -20.21 11.10
CA LYS A 411 -18.04 -18.89 11.72
C LYS A 411 -17.75 -17.78 10.73
N LEU A 412 -17.47 -18.11 9.47
CA LEU A 412 -17.24 -17.14 8.41
C LEU A 412 -18.56 -16.85 7.69
N ARG A 413 -18.85 -15.57 7.45
CA ARG A 413 -19.98 -15.06 6.68
C ARG A 413 -19.44 -14.42 5.41
N PHE A 414 -20.09 -14.69 4.29
CA PHE A 414 -19.75 -14.15 2.98
C PHE A 414 -20.63 -12.95 2.61
N ASP A 415 -20.77 -12.02 3.55
CA ASP A 415 -21.66 -10.86 3.48
C ASP A 415 -20.92 -9.53 3.23
N LEU A 416 -19.59 -9.57 3.10
CA LEU A 416 -18.76 -8.38 2.94
C LEU A 416 -18.71 -7.90 1.48
N ASP A 417 -19.80 -7.25 1.07
CA ASP A 417 -19.92 -6.54 -0.20
C ASP A 417 -20.40 -5.09 0.00
N PRO A 418 -19.49 -4.10 -0.03
CA PRO A 418 -19.85 -2.69 0.08
C PRO A 418 -20.82 -2.21 -1.01
N LYS A 419 -20.78 -2.79 -2.22
CA LYS A 419 -21.67 -2.39 -3.31
C LYS A 419 -23.10 -2.84 -3.04
N ALA A 420 -23.27 -4.08 -2.58
CA ALA A 420 -24.59 -4.59 -2.17
C ALA A 420 -25.19 -3.78 -1.02
N VAL A 421 -24.37 -3.29 -0.09
CA VAL A 421 -24.82 -2.37 0.98
C VAL A 421 -25.30 -1.04 0.43
N ILE A 422 -24.62 -0.46 -0.57
CA ILE A 422 -25.04 0.79 -1.21
C ILE A 422 -26.34 0.61 -2.01
N LEU A 423 -26.50 -0.54 -2.67
CA LEU A 423 -27.71 -0.87 -3.43
C LEU A 423 -28.89 -1.30 -2.55
N GLY A 424 -28.66 -1.59 -1.27
CA GLY A 424 -29.67 -2.17 -0.38
C GLY A 424 -30.01 -3.62 -0.69
N THR A 425 -29.13 -4.34 -1.39
CA THR A 425 -29.34 -5.73 -1.85
C THR A 425 -28.51 -6.75 -1.08
N ASN A 426 -27.89 -6.36 0.04
CA ASN A 426 -27.01 -7.26 0.76
C ASN A 426 -27.80 -8.43 1.39
N SER A 427 -27.39 -9.65 1.11
CA SER A 427 -28.00 -10.88 1.64
C SER A 427 -27.05 -11.54 2.62
N GLU A 428 -27.56 -12.03 3.75
CA GLU A 428 -26.76 -12.88 4.64
C GLU A 428 -26.47 -14.23 3.97
N GLN A 429 -25.21 -14.43 3.56
CA GLN A 429 -24.72 -15.72 3.09
C GLN A 429 -23.70 -16.27 4.10
N ARG A 430 -23.87 -17.53 4.49
CA ARG A 430 -22.94 -18.25 5.39
C ARG A 430 -22.06 -19.20 4.59
#